data_AF-A0A1G3A6E3-F1
#
_entry.id   AF-A0A1G3A6E3-F1
#
_cell.length_a   1.000
_cell.length_b   1.000
_cell.length_c   1.000
_cell.angle_alpha   90.00
_cell.angle_beta   90.00
_cell.angle_gamma   90.00
#
_symmetry.space_group_name_H-M   'P 1'
#
loop_
_entity.id
_entity.type
_entity.pdbx_description
1 polymer ?
#
loop_
_entity_poly.entity_id
_entity_poly.type
_entity_poly.pdbx_seq_one_letter_code
_entity_poly.pdbx_strand_id
1 'polypeptide(L)' 'MFLIDSLLLAPLKGVVWLGEKLNEIAEKEQNDTGCIKEELMALQLKLDMDEITEQEYDEKEKELLDRLDAITES' A
#
# COMPACT_ATOMS: atom_id res chain seq x y z
N MET A 1 -6.43 14.57 -24.89
CA MET A 1 -7.04 14.86 -23.58
C MET A 1 -6.95 13.56 -22.79
N PHE A 2 -5.92 13.41 -21.95
CA PHE A 2 -5.50 12.12 -21.35
C PHE A 2 -4.99 12.35 -19.91
N LEU A 3 -5.76 13.13 -19.14
CA LEU A 3 -5.38 13.52 -17.77
C LEU A 3 -6.31 12.90 -16.71
N ILE A 4 -7.21 12.00 -17.12
CA ILE A 4 -8.22 11.39 -16.25
C ILE A 4 -7.82 9.97 -15.85
N ASP A 5 -7.13 9.23 -16.72
CA ASP A 5 -6.70 7.85 -16.42
C ASP A 5 -5.66 7.79 -15.28
N SER A 6 -4.76 8.76 -15.20
CA SER A 6 -3.79 8.83 -14.09
C SER A 6 -4.41 9.27 -12.77
N LEU A 7 -5.61 9.86 -12.77
CA LEU A 7 -6.31 10.27 -11.55
C LEU A 7 -7.14 9.12 -10.94
N LEU A 8 -7.55 8.14 -11.74
CA LEU A 8 -8.20 6.92 -11.25
C LEU A 8 -7.20 5.97 -10.55
N LEU A 9 -5.92 6.03 -10.92
CA LEU A 9 -4.81 5.35 -10.22
C LEU A 9 -4.21 6.22 -9.09
N ALA A 10 -4.56 7.50 -9.01
CA ALA A 10 -4.10 8.43 -7.97
C ALA A 10 -4.76 8.33 -6.58
N PRO A 11 -5.90 7.64 -6.32
CA PRO A 11 -6.39 7.54 -4.94
C PRO A 11 -5.46 6.66 -4.09
N LEU A 12 -4.73 5.71 -4.69
CA LEU A 12 -3.85 4.77 -3.98
C LEU A 12 -2.57 5.45 -3.48
N LYS A 13 -1.89 6.25 -4.32
CA LYS A 13 -0.76 7.07 -3.88
C LYS A 13 -1.15 8.10 -2.80
N GLY A 14 -2.39 8.58 -2.81
CA GLY A 14 -2.92 9.47 -1.78
C GLY A 14 -3.06 8.80 -0.42
N VAL A 15 -3.53 7.54 -0.39
CA VAL A 15 -3.71 6.76 0.85
C VAL A 15 -2.37 6.25 1.40
N VAL A 16 -1.43 5.83 0.54
CA VAL A 16 -0.08 5.43 0.96
C VAL A 16 0.69 6.63 1.53
N TRP A 17 0.62 7.81 0.89
CA TRP A 17 1.26 9.03 1.42
C TRP A 17 0.65 9.47 2.77
N LEU A 18 -0.68 9.37 2.92
CA LEU A 18 -1.34 9.60 4.21
C LEU A 18 -0.97 8.52 5.25
N GLY A 19 -0.80 7.28 4.81
CA GLY A 19 -0.38 6.14 5.63
C GLY A 19 1.05 6.28 6.14
N GLU A 20 2.01 6.69 5.31
CA GLU A 20 3.40 6.97 5.69
C GLU A 20 3.47 8.13 6.69
N LYS A 21 2.67 9.19 6.49
CA LYS A 21 2.59 10.31 7.45
C LYS A 21 1.95 9.93 8.78
N LEU A 22 1.05 8.94 8.79
CA LEU A 22 0.45 8.36 10.00
C LEU A 22 1.38 7.34 10.68
N ASN A 23 2.27 6.69 9.93
CA ASN A 23 3.17 5.66 10.44
C ASN A 23 4.23 6.22 11.40
N GLU A 24 4.61 7.50 11.25
CA GLU A 24 5.50 8.20 12.19
C GLU A 24 4.86 8.42 13.59
N ILE A 25 3.54 8.28 13.73
CA ILE A 25 2.81 8.48 14.99
C ILE A 25 2.17 7.17 15.50
N ALA A 26 1.95 6.18 14.62
CA ALA A 26 1.36 4.89 14.95
C ALA A 26 2.39 3.88 15.48
N GLU A 27 3.37 4.32 16.28
CA GLU A 27 4.11 3.41 17.15
C GLU A 27 3.13 2.79 18.15
N LYS A 28 2.67 1.54 17.85
CA LYS A 28 2.08 0.53 18.75
C LYS A 28 0.66 0.01 18.48
N GLU A 29 -0.06 0.39 17.43
CA GLU A 29 -1.40 -0.19 17.25
C GLU A 29 -1.42 -1.39 16.27
N GLN A 30 -1.65 -2.56 16.88
CA GLN A 30 -1.98 -3.88 16.31
C GLN A 30 -0.88 -4.56 15.46
N ASN A 31 -0.19 -5.53 16.07
CA ASN A 31 0.93 -6.30 15.50
C ASN A 31 0.66 -6.84 14.07
N ASP A 32 -0.56 -7.22 13.75
CA ASP A 32 -0.89 -7.81 12.45
C ASP A 32 -1.08 -6.75 11.35
N THR A 33 -1.76 -5.65 11.67
CA THR A 33 -1.92 -4.48 10.78
C THR A 33 -0.56 -3.82 10.49
N GLY A 34 0.32 -3.74 11.49
CA GLY A 34 1.67 -3.21 11.34
C GLY A 34 2.55 -4.04 10.39
N CYS A 35 2.49 -5.38 10.53
CA CYS A 35 3.24 -6.28 9.67
C CYS A 35 2.83 -6.16 8.19
N ILE A 36 1.53 -6.05 7.90
CA ILE A 36 1.03 -5.87 6.53
C ILE A 36 1.49 -4.52 5.94
N LYS A 37 1.50 -3.44 6.74
CA LYS A 37 2.02 -2.14 6.30
C LYS A 37 3.51 -2.20 5.95
N GLU A 38 4.30 -2.94 6.72
CA GLU A 38 5.72 -3.18 6.40
C GLU A 38 5.89 -3.98 5.09
N GLU A 39 5.07 -5.00 4.87
CA GLU A 39 5.06 -5.77 3.62
C GLU A 39 4.72 -4.89 2.41
N LEU A 40 3.74 -3.98 2.54
CA LEU A 40 3.38 -3.00 1.50
C LEU A 40 4.54 -2.04 1.19
N MET A 41 5.21 -1.50 2.21
CA MET A 41 6.38 -0.64 2.01
C MET A 41 7.54 -1.38 1.31
N ALA A 42 7.78 -2.64 1.68
CA ALA A 42 8.79 -3.46 1.03
C ALA A 42 8.43 -3.75 -0.44
N LEU A 43 7.15 -3.93 -0.74
CA LEU A 43 6.66 -4.13 -2.12
C LEU A 43 6.86 -2.87 -2.97
N GLN A 44 6.58 -1.68 -2.42
CA GLN A 44 6.84 -0.39 -3.05
C GLN A 44 8.31 -0.21 -3.43
N LEU A 45 9.22 -0.52 -2.49
CA LEU A 45 10.66 -0.39 -2.72
C LEU A 45 11.13 -1.29 -3.86
N LYS A 46 10.58 -2.51 -3.98
CA LYS A 46 10.90 -3.43 -5.07
C LYS A 46 10.46 -2.88 -6.43
N LEU A 47 9.29 -2.23 -6.49
CA LEU A 47 8.85 -1.56 -7.70
C LEU A 47 9.76 -0.38 -8.05
N ASP A 48 10.14 0.44 -7.07
CA ASP A 48 11.04 1.58 -7.26
C ASP A 48 12.45 1.16 -7.70
N MET A 49 12.88 -0.05 -7.35
CA MET A 49 14.14 -0.66 -7.75
C MET A 49 14.05 -1.43 -9.09
N ASP A 50 12.90 -1.39 -9.77
CA ASP A 50 12.61 -2.18 -10.98
C ASP A 50 12.79 -3.71 -10.76
N GLU A 51 12.70 -4.20 -9.52
CA GLU A 51 12.80 -5.63 -9.19
C GLU A 51 11.51 -6.40 -9.50
N ILE A 52 10.38 -5.68 -9.56
CA ILE A 52 9.07 -6.19 -9.94
C ILE A 52 8.40 -5.23 -10.93
N THR A 53 7.50 -5.76 -11.74
CA THR A 53 6.67 -4.94 -12.64
C THR A 53 5.50 -4.31 -11.91
N GLU A 54 4.93 -3.25 -12.48
CA GLU A 54 3.72 -2.59 -11.96
C GLU A 54 2.54 -3.57 -11.84
N GLN A 55 2.39 -4.48 -12.81
CA GLN A 55 1.34 -5.52 -12.74
C GLN A 55 1.55 -6.48 -11.56
N GLU A 56 2.78 -6.92 -11.31
CA GLU A 56 3.10 -7.78 -10.16
C GLU A 56 2.96 -7.06 -8.82
N TYR A 57 3.22 -5.75 -8.82
CA TYR A 57 2.95 -4.90 -7.66
C TYR A 57 1.44 -4.86 -7.39
N ASP A 58 0.61 -4.53 -8.38
CA ASP A 58 -0.85 -4.40 -8.20
C ASP A 58 -1.49 -5.70 -7.70
N GLU A 59 -1.06 -6.85 -8.23
CA GLU A 59 -1.55 -8.17 -7.82
C GLU A 59 -1.23 -8.45 -6.33
N LYS A 60 -0.02 -8.13 -5.89
CA LYS A 60 0.44 -8.36 -4.50
C LYS A 60 -0.08 -7.31 -3.53
N GLU A 61 -0.18 -6.04 -3.95
CA GLU A 61 -0.73 -4.96 -3.16
C GLU A 61 -2.18 -5.27 -2.80
N LYS A 62 -2.97 -5.72 -3.78
CA LYS A 62 -4.34 -6.15 -3.57
C LYS A 62 -4.47 -7.28 -2.54
N GLU A 63 -3.63 -8.31 -2.62
CA GLU A 63 -3.64 -9.41 -1.65
C GLU A 63 -3.35 -8.92 -0.21
N LEU A 64 -2.40 -7.99 -0.06
CA LEU A 64 -2.04 -7.41 1.23
C LEU A 64 -3.16 -6.52 1.79
N LEU A 65 -3.82 -5.74 0.93
CA LEU A 65 -4.97 -4.91 1.32
C LEU A 65 -6.20 -5.77 1.68
N ASP A 66 -6.49 -6.82 0.92
CA ASP A 66 -7.57 -7.77 1.25
C ASP A 66 -7.33 -8.43 2.62
N ARG A 67 -6.06 -8.75 2.95
CA ARG A 67 -5.67 -9.25 4.29
C ARG A 67 -5.85 -8.19 5.38
N LEU A 68 -5.53 -6.93 5.09
CA LEU A 68 -5.68 -5.81 6.02
C LEU A 68 -7.14 -5.57 6.36
N ASP A 69 -8.02 -5.59 5.36
CA ASP A 69 -9.46 -5.43 5.49
C ASP A 69 -10.05 -6.56 6.35
N ALA A 70 -9.63 -7.81 6.10
CA ALA A 70 -10.07 -8.97 6.89
C ALA A 70 -9.71 -8.87 8.39
N ILE A 71 -8.59 -8.21 8.72
CA ILE A 71 -8.16 -8.00 10.12
C ILE A 71 -8.87 -6.79 10.74
N THR A 72 -9.15 -5.76 9.95
CA THR A 72 -9.70 -4.48 10.43
C THR A 72 -11.23 -4.52 10.55
N GLU A 73 -11.92 -5.35 9.76
CA GLU A 73 -13.38 -5.54 9.83
C GLU A 73 -13.84 -6.58 10.88
N SER A 74 -12.92 -7.24 11.61
CA SER A 74 -13.24 -8.24 12.64
C SER A 74 -13.36 -7.66 14.05
#